data_AF-A0A0G4LIF2-F1
#
_entry.id   AF-A0A0G4LIF2-F1
#
_cell.length_a   1.000
_cell.length_b   1.000
_cell.length_c   1.000
_cell.angle_alpha   90.00
_cell.angle_beta   90.00
_cell.angle_gamma   90.00
#
_symmetry.space_group_name_H-M   'P 1'
#
loop_
_entity.id
_entity.type
_entity.pdbx_description
1 polymer ?
#
loop_
_entity_poly.entity_id
_entity_poly.type
_entity_poly.pdbx_seq_one_letter_code
_entity_poly.pdbx_strand_id
1 'polypeptide(L)'
;FIEVDGQIVLDQRSLQVDAHARAEQRDLAEGITREEQEEHDFSHHVTSNSFLPKTSKIRGPNIWNEEDTELLYRGLRMFGTDFQMISAMFPGRTRRHVKMKFNREERLNPTRIHAVLVGEKTVKIDLQEYKQWTKRKEEFVPTETIMAEQRRAKAEFDAAQKAKEDEKKAAMEEKRRKLWADGEEEGAAADLAAEEEEIRKKKKGKKKRKKDDLAMYGEIVEESLA
;
A
#
# COMPACT_ATOMS: atom_id res chain seq x y z
N PHE A 1 28.63 -31.99 10.50
CA PHE A 1 29.70 -32.84 11.07
C PHE A 1 29.55 -34.22 10.45
N ILE A 2 30.65 -34.84 10.06
CA ILE A 2 30.72 -36.19 9.52
C ILE A 2 31.57 -37.04 10.46
N GLU A 3 31.21 -38.30 10.60
CA GLU A 3 32.02 -39.27 11.34
C GLU A 3 33.05 -39.87 10.40
N VAL A 4 34.34 -39.67 10.71
CA VAL A 4 35.45 -40.29 9.99
C VAL A 4 36.29 -41.00 11.03
N ASP A 5 36.45 -42.32 10.89
CA ASP A 5 37.23 -43.17 11.79
C ASP A 5 36.87 -43.04 13.29
N GLY A 6 35.57 -42.93 13.60
CA GLY A 6 35.07 -42.84 14.98
C GLY A 6 35.27 -41.46 15.64
N GLN A 7 35.72 -40.45 14.88
CA GLN A 7 35.82 -39.06 15.33
C GLN A 7 34.82 -38.17 14.59
N ILE A 8 34.13 -37.31 15.35
CA ILE A 8 33.18 -36.33 14.80
C ILE A 8 33.98 -35.13 14.27
N VAL A 9 34.07 -35.01 12.94
CA VAL A 9 34.81 -33.93 12.27
C VAL A 9 33.83 -32.96 11.59
N LEU A 10 34.14 -31.66 11.57
CA LEU A 10 33.32 -30.66 10.88
C LEU A 10 33.36 -30.90 9.36
N ASP A 11 32.19 -30.98 8.73
CA ASP A 11 32.10 -31.11 7.28
C ASP A 11 32.28 -29.73 6.62
N GLN A 12 33.44 -29.51 6.02
CA GLN A 12 33.81 -28.24 5.38
C GLN A 12 32.88 -27.89 4.21
N ARG A 13 32.25 -28.88 3.56
CA ARG A 13 31.29 -28.62 2.47
C ARG A 13 29.99 -28.02 2.98
N SER A 14 29.61 -28.34 4.21
CA SER A 14 28.41 -27.78 4.87
C SER A 14 28.62 -26.38 5.46
N LEU A 15 29.87 -25.88 5.48
CA LEU A 15 30.18 -24.55 6.01
C LEU A 15 29.69 -23.43 5.08
N GLN A 16 29.56 -23.73 3.79
CA GLN A 16 29.10 -22.78 2.78
C GLN A 16 27.76 -23.24 2.22
N VAL A 17 26.83 -22.30 2.14
CA VAL A 17 25.56 -22.50 1.46
C VAL A 17 25.71 -21.95 0.05
N ASP A 18 25.56 -22.82 -0.95
CA ASP A 18 25.43 -22.39 -2.33
C ASP A 18 24.02 -21.83 -2.58
N ALA A 19 23.96 -20.51 -2.74
CA ALA A 19 22.71 -19.81 -3.04
C ALA A 19 22.18 -20.11 -4.44
N HIS A 20 23.06 -20.43 -5.40
CA HIS A 20 22.68 -20.74 -6.78
C HIS A 20 22.05 -22.13 -6.85
N ALA A 21 22.69 -23.14 -6.24
CA ALA A 21 22.10 -24.48 -6.15
C ALA A 21 20.74 -24.48 -5.43
N ARG A 22 20.57 -23.64 -4.40
CA ARG A 22 19.27 -23.44 -3.74
C ARG A 22 18.23 -22.76 -4.63
N ALA A 23 18.64 -21.78 -5.42
CA ALA A 23 17.74 -21.11 -6.36
C ALA A 23 17.28 -22.08 -7.46
N GLU A 24 18.20 -22.84 -8.04
CA GLU A 24 17.88 -23.85 -9.06
C GLU A 24 16.97 -24.96 -8.51
N GLN A 25 17.22 -25.45 -7.30
CA GLN A 25 16.33 -26.42 -6.65
C GLN A 25 14.93 -25.87 -6.43
N ARG A 26 14.80 -24.57 -6.13
CA ARG A 26 13.50 -23.89 -5.99
C ARG A 26 12.81 -23.76 -7.35
N ASP A 27 13.52 -23.29 -8.37
CA ASP A 27 13.00 -23.16 -9.73
C ASP A 27 12.50 -24.51 -10.24
N LEU A 28 13.25 -25.59 -10.00
CA LEU A 28 12.87 -26.96 -10.39
C LEU A 28 11.63 -27.46 -9.63
N ALA A 29 11.55 -27.18 -8.32
CA ALA A 29 10.41 -27.55 -7.48
C ALA A 29 9.13 -26.77 -7.85
N GLU A 30 9.27 -25.52 -8.30
CA GLU A 30 8.18 -24.67 -8.78
C GLU A 30 7.83 -24.93 -10.26
N GLY A 31 8.55 -25.83 -10.94
CA GLY A 31 8.32 -26.17 -12.34
C GLY A 31 8.71 -25.06 -13.33
N ILE A 32 9.55 -24.11 -12.89
CA ILE A 32 10.04 -23.00 -13.70
C ILE A 32 11.18 -23.54 -14.58
N THR A 33 10.85 -23.90 -15.82
CA THR A 33 11.83 -24.27 -16.84
C THR A 33 12.34 -23.03 -17.56
N ARG A 34 13.66 -22.83 -17.62
CA ARG A 34 14.27 -21.80 -18.47
C ARG A 34 14.20 -22.28 -19.91
N GLU A 35 13.44 -21.58 -20.74
CA GLU A 35 13.40 -21.83 -22.18
C GLU A 35 14.56 -21.09 -22.85
N GLU A 36 15.38 -21.82 -23.59
CA GLU A 36 16.37 -21.21 -24.49
C GLU A 36 15.63 -20.68 -25.71
N GLN A 37 15.66 -19.36 -25.91
CA GLN A 37 15.08 -18.70 -27.07
C GLN A 37 16.22 -18.12 -27.92
N GLU A 38 16.26 -18.48 -29.20
CA GLU A 38 17.20 -17.87 -30.16
C GLU A 38 16.76 -16.43 -30.44
N GLU A 39 17.61 -15.47 -30.05
CA GLU A 39 17.35 -14.05 -30.28
C GLU A 39 17.93 -13.60 -31.63
N HIS A 40 17.18 -12.76 -32.34
CA HIS A 40 17.62 -12.10 -33.56
C HIS A 40 17.68 -10.58 -33.34
N ASP A 41 18.44 -9.84 -34.16
CA ASP A 41 18.58 -8.38 -34.04
C ASP A 41 17.24 -7.61 -34.09
N PHE A 42 16.18 -8.23 -34.63
CA PHE A 42 14.83 -7.66 -34.70
C PHE A 42 13.84 -8.22 -33.66
N SER A 43 14.24 -9.18 -32.80
CA SER A 43 13.35 -9.77 -31.80
C SER A 43 12.94 -8.74 -30.73
N HIS A 44 13.84 -7.83 -30.38
CA HIS A 44 13.66 -6.83 -29.33
C HIS A 44 13.52 -5.41 -29.88
N HIS A 45 12.46 -5.15 -30.66
CA HIS A 45 12.17 -3.80 -31.13
C HIS A 45 11.75 -2.89 -29.95
N VAL A 46 12.66 -2.01 -29.54
CA VAL A 46 12.42 -1.01 -28.50
C VAL A 46 12.09 0.34 -29.13
N THR A 47 10.96 0.90 -28.72
CA THR A 47 10.59 2.31 -29.00
C THR A 47 10.59 3.09 -27.71
N SER A 48 10.46 4.42 -27.80
CA SER A 48 10.28 5.30 -26.64
C SER A 48 9.09 4.93 -25.75
N ASN A 49 8.12 4.16 -26.27
CA ASN A 49 6.92 3.72 -25.56
C ASN A 49 6.98 2.27 -25.02
N SER A 50 8.08 1.53 -25.26
CA SER A 50 8.15 0.09 -24.93
C SER A 50 8.13 -0.19 -23.42
N PHE A 51 8.79 0.64 -22.61
CA PHE A 51 8.88 0.47 -21.15
C PHE A 51 7.91 1.38 -20.37
N LEU A 52 7.04 2.12 -21.06
CA LEU A 52 6.04 2.93 -20.37
C LEU A 52 5.00 2.01 -19.71
N PRO A 53 4.54 2.34 -18.49
CA PRO A 53 3.48 1.59 -17.83
C PRO A 53 2.27 1.43 -18.75
N LYS A 54 1.68 0.22 -18.79
CA LYS A 54 0.44 -0.08 -19.54
C LYS A 54 -0.75 0.79 -19.12
N THR A 55 -0.63 1.53 -18.03
CA THR A 55 -1.62 2.52 -17.54
C THR A 55 -1.51 3.89 -18.23
N SER A 56 -0.53 4.07 -19.12
CA SER A 56 -0.35 5.29 -19.89
C SER A 56 -1.54 5.52 -20.84
N LYS A 57 -1.84 6.79 -21.08
CA LYS A 57 -3.00 7.33 -21.84
C LYS A 57 -3.29 6.65 -23.19
N ILE A 58 -2.34 5.86 -23.69
CA ILE A 58 -2.25 5.34 -25.06
C ILE A 58 -2.79 3.90 -25.16
N ARG A 59 -2.71 3.08 -24.10
CA ARG A 59 -3.07 1.64 -24.14
C ARG A 59 -3.99 1.19 -22.99
N GLY A 60 -4.68 2.13 -22.34
CA GLY A 60 -5.71 1.80 -21.35
C GLY A 60 -7.11 1.60 -21.98
N PRO A 61 -8.08 1.06 -21.23
CA PRO A 61 -9.50 0.91 -21.63
C PRO A 61 -10.22 2.28 -21.68
N ASN A 62 -9.67 3.21 -22.45
CA ASN A 62 -10.15 4.57 -22.66
C ASN A 62 -10.99 4.69 -23.94
N ILE A 63 -11.56 3.57 -24.38
CA ILE A 63 -12.62 3.53 -25.38
C ILE A 63 -13.92 3.62 -24.57
N TRP A 64 -14.69 4.67 -24.83
CA TRP A 64 -15.97 4.94 -24.16
C TRP A 64 -17.08 4.77 -25.20
N ASN A 65 -17.99 3.85 -24.95
CA ASN A 65 -19.21 3.74 -25.74
C ASN A 65 -20.23 4.80 -25.30
N GLU A 66 -21.27 5.00 -26.10
CA GLU A 66 -22.36 5.91 -25.70
C GLU A 66 -23.06 5.38 -24.45
N GLU A 67 -23.32 4.07 -24.38
CA GLU A 67 -23.90 3.39 -23.20
C GLU A 67 -23.06 3.62 -21.93
N ASP A 68 -21.72 3.53 -22.04
CA ASP A 68 -20.82 3.82 -20.92
C ASP A 68 -20.89 5.29 -20.48
N THR A 69 -21.12 6.18 -21.43
CA THR A 69 -21.22 7.62 -21.19
C THR A 69 -22.55 7.94 -20.51
N GLU A 70 -23.65 7.31 -20.90
CA GLU A 70 -24.93 7.38 -20.20
C GLU A 70 -24.83 6.82 -18.77
N LEU A 71 -24.15 5.70 -18.60
CA LEU A 71 -23.89 5.10 -17.29
C LEU A 71 -23.08 6.04 -16.39
N LEU A 72 -22.11 6.77 -16.95
CA LEU A 72 -21.37 7.81 -16.24
C LEU A 72 -22.30 8.93 -15.76
N TYR A 73 -23.17 9.45 -16.63
CA TYR A 73 -24.12 10.50 -16.24
C TYR A 73 -25.10 10.02 -15.16
N ARG A 74 -25.52 8.76 -15.20
CA ARG A 74 -26.33 8.15 -14.15
C ARG A 74 -25.56 8.02 -12.83
N GLY A 75 -24.30 7.59 -12.89
CA GLY A 75 -23.40 7.57 -11.73
C GLY A 75 -23.22 8.95 -11.08
N LEU A 76 -23.04 9.98 -11.90
CA LEU A 76 -22.91 11.37 -11.44
C LEU A 76 -24.21 11.88 -10.79
N ARG A 77 -25.40 11.47 -11.27
CA ARG A 77 -26.69 11.80 -10.62
C ARG A 77 -26.83 11.16 -9.25
N MET A 78 -26.37 9.92 -9.09
CA MET A 78 -26.50 9.17 -7.83
C MET A 78 -25.45 9.58 -6.80
N PHE A 79 -24.17 9.58 -7.17
CA PHE A 79 -23.04 9.74 -6.24
C PHE A 79 -22.38 11.11 -6.31
N GLY A 80 -22.72 11.94 -7.30
CA GLY A 80 -22.03 13.21 -7.52
C GLY A 80 -20.62 12.99 -8.09
N THR A 81 -19.63 13.68 -7.53
CA THR A 81 -18.23 13.67 -8.01
C THR A 81 -17.35 12.58 -7.38
N ASP A 82 -17.93 11.60 -6.70
CA ASP A 82 -17.18 10.45 -6.20
C ASP A 82 -16.80 9.48 -7.34
N PHE A 83 -15.66 9.79 -7.96
CA PHE A 83 -15.09 8.98 -9.03
C PHE A 83 -14.65 7.59 -8.59
N GLN A 84 -14.40 7.36 -7.30
CA GLN A 84 -14.03 6.03 -6.81
C GLN A 84 -15.27 5.12 -6.83
N MET A 85 -16.37 5.60 -6.27
CA MET A 85 -17.65 4.89 -6.28
C MET A 85 -18.12 4.61 -7.71
N ILE A 86 -17.99 5.61 -8.59
CA ILE A 86 -18.37 5.47 -10.00
C ILE A 86 -17.46 4.49 -10.74
N SER A 87 -16.16 4.47 -10.46
CA SER A 87 -15.21 3.58 -11.16
C SER A 87 -15.53 2.09 -10.96
N ALA A 88 -16.10 1.74 -9.81
CA ALA A 88 -16.48 0.39 -9.50
C ALA A 88 -17.65 -0.13 -10.37
N MET A 89 -18.46 0.75 -10.97
CA MET A 89 -19.49 0.36 -11.96
C MET A 89 -18.89 -0.06 -13.31
N PHE A 90 -17.60 0.22 -13.55
CA PHE A 90 -16.93 -0.05 -14.81
C PHE A 90 -15.77 -1.05 -14.62
N PRO A 91 -15.95 -2.34 -14.99
CA PRO A 91 -14.88 -3.32 -14.85
C PRO A 91 -13.65 -2.93 -15.68
N GLY A 92 -12.46 -3.05 -15.08
CA GLY A 92 -11.19 -2.70 -15.74
C GLY A 92 -10.91 -1.20 -15.89
N ARG A 93 -11.85 -0.31 -15.55
CA ARG A 93 -11.61 1.14 -15.50
C ARG A 93 -11.24 1.57 -14.08
N THR A 94 -10.33 2.53 -13.98
CA THR A 94 -9.87 3.08 -12.70
C THR A 94 -10.51 4.43 -12.45
N ARG A 95 -10.50 4.90 -11.19
CA ARG A 95 -10.89 6.27 -10.80
C ARG A 95 -10.31 7.35 -11.73
N ARG A 96 -9.06 7.17 -12.18
CA ARG A 96 -8.39 8.10 -13.11
C ARG A 96 -9.12 8.17 -14.47
N HIS A 97 -9.54 7.03 -15.02
CA HIS A 97 -10.25 6.98 -16.30
C HIS A 97 -11.60 7.72 -16.21
N VAL A 98 -12.35 7.51 -15.13
CA VAL A 98 -13.62 8.19 -14.87
C VAL A 98 -13.42 9.70 -14.78
N LYS A 99 -12.42 10.17 -14.00
CA LYS A 99 -12.08 11.59 -13.91
C LYS A 99 -11.72 12.19 -15.28
N MET A 100 -10.91 11.48 -16.08
CA MET A 100 -10.52 11.97 -17.40
C MET A 100 -11.72 12.08 -18.34
N LYS A 101 -12.68 11.15 -18.26
CA LYS A 101 -13.93 11.22 -19.03
C LYS A 101 -14.82 12.35 -18.54
N PHE A 102 -14.97 12.55 -17.23
CA PHE A 102 -15.68 13.71 -16.67
C PHE A 102 -15.12 15.03 -17.20
N ASN A 103 -13.80 15.23 -17.12
CA ASN A 103 -13.14 16.45 -17.64
C ASN A 103 -13.33 16.63 -19.16
N ARG A 104 -13.48 15.55 -19.91
CA ARG A 104 -13.77 15.61 -21.35
C ARG A 104 -15.23 16.02 -21.58
N GLU A 105 -16.17 15.40 -20.87
CA GLU A 105 -17.60 15.73 -20.96
C GLU A 105 -17.90 17.15 -20.48
N GLU A 106 -17.21 17.65 -19.46
CA GLU A 106 -17.34 19.04 -19.02
C GLU A 106 -16.95 20.04 -20.11
N ARG A 107 -15.95 19.70 -20.94
CA ARG A 107 -15.52 20.53 -22.06
C ARG A 107 -16.44 20.43 -23.28
N LEU A 108 -16.96 19.24 -23.56
CA LEU A 108 -17.81 18.98 -24.72
C LEU A 108 -19.27 19.38 -24.47
N ASN A 109 -19.80 19.04 -23.30
CA ASN A 109 -21.21 19.12 -22.91
C ASN A 109 -21.38 19.72 -21.50
N PRO A 110 -20.98 20.99 -21.28
CA PRO A 110 -21.04 21.63 -19.95
C PRO A 110 -22.46 21.66 -19.37
N THR A 111 -23.47 21.90 -20.21
CA THR A 111 -24.88 21.96 -19.80
C THR A 111 -25.37 20.63 -19.22
N ARG A 112 -24.96 19.50 -19.80
CA ARG A 112 -25.37 18.16 -19.36
C ARG A 112 -24.77 17.81 -18.00
N ILE A 113 -23.50 18.16 -17.80
CA ILE A 113 -22.81 18.01 -16.52
C ILE A 113 -23.45 18.90 -15.45
N HIS A 114 -23.67 20.18 -15.76
CA HIS A 114 -24.32 21.11 -14.83
C HIS A 114 -25.73 20.64 -14.42
N ALA A 115 -26.54 20.18 -15.37
CA ALA A 115 -27.87 19.64 -15.10
C ALA A 115 -27.84 18.42 -14.18
N VAL A 116 -26.79 17.60 -14.25
CA VAL A 116 -26.64 16.41 -13.40
C VAL A 116 -26.16 16.76 -11.99
N LEU A 117 -25.28 17.75 -11.84
CA LEU A 117 -24.72 18.12 -10.53
C LEU A 117 -25.60 19.11 -9.74
N VAL A 118 -26.15 20.11 -10.42
CA VAL A 118 -26.91 21.22 -9.81
C VAL A 118 -28.42 21.01 -9.92
N GLY A 119 -28.86 20.22 -10.89
CA GLY A 119 -30.28 19.93 -11.09
C GLY A 119 -30.90 19.13 -9.95
N GLU A 120 -32.21 18.95 -10.02
CA GLU A 120 -32.96 18.15 -9.06
C GLU A 120 -32.44 16.71 -9.06
N LYS A 121 -32.01 16.23 -7.88
CA LYS A 121 -31.54 14.86 -7.68
C LYS A 121 -32.72 13.91 -7.73
N THR A 122 -33.16 13.62 -8.95
CA THR A 122 -34.31 12.75 -9.22
C THR A 122 -34.03 11.28 -8.88
N VAL A 123 -32.77 10.87 -8.89
CA VAL A 123 -32.36 9.49 -8.62
C VAL A 123 -31.91 9.36 -7.17
N LYS A 124 -32.69 8.63 -6.36
CA LYS A 124 -32.28 8.22 -5.02
C LYS A 124 -31.15 7.20 -5.13
N ILE A 125 -30.21 7.22 -4.18
CA ILE A 125 -29.13 6.25 -4.10
C ILE A 125 -29.73 4.88 -3.78
N ASP A 126 -29.82 4.01 -4.79
CA ASP A 126 -30.21 2.62 -4.61
C ASP A 126 -28.95 1.73 -4.56
N LEU A 127 -28.66 1.21 -3.37
CA LEU A 127 -27.53 0.31 -3.15
C LEU A 127 -27.72 -1.05 -3.83
N GLN A 128 -28.96 -1.49 -4.09
CA GLN A 128 -29.21 -2.77 -4.77
C GLN A 128 -28.84 -2.69 -6.24
N GLU A 129 -29.23 -1.61 -6.92
CA GLU A 129 -28.82 -1.35 -8.29
C GLU A 129 -27.29 -1.24 -8.43
N TYR A 130 -26.65 -0.51 -7.52
CA TYR A 130 -25.20 -0.39 -7.52
C TYR A 130 -24.48 -1.74 -7.39
N LYS A 131 -25.00 -2.66 -6.55
CA LYS A 131 -24.46 -4.03 -6.42
C LYS A 131 -24.52 -4.79 -7.74
N GLN A 132 -25.63 -4.70 -8.47
CA GLN A 132 -25.81 -5.40 -9.74
C GLN A 132 -24.78 -4.95 -10.78
N TRP A 133 -24.51 -3.65 -10.85
CA TRP A 133 -23.58 -3.09 -11.84
C TRP A 133 -22.11 -3.30 -11.50
N THR A 134 -21.78 -3.27 -10.21
CA THR A 134 -20.40 -3.47 -9.76
C THR A 134 -19.93 -4.91 -10.05
N LYS A 135 -20.87 -5.86 -10.26
CA LYS A 135 -20.59 -7.31 -10.41
C LYS A 135 -19.64 -7.85 -9.32
N ARG A 136 -19.50 -7.12 -8.22
CA ARG A 136 -18.70 -7.50 -7.07
C ARG A 136 -19.56 -8.50 -6.31
N LYS A 137 -19.15 -9.76 -6.34
CA LYS A 137 -19.79 -10.84 -5.59
C LYS A 137 -19.56 -10.73 -4.08
N GLU A 138 -18.74 -9.78 -3.64
CA GLU A 138 -18.49 -9.52 -2.24
C GLU A 138 -19.76 -8.93 -1.62
N GLU A 139 -20.34 -9.69 -0.70
CA GLU A 139 -21.38 -9.20 0.18
C GLU A 139 -20.87 -7.94 0.87
N PHE A 140 -21.69 -6.89 0.92
CA PHE A 140 -21.35 -5.71 1.69
C PHE A 140 -21.29 -6.11 3.16
N VAL A 141 -20.07 -6.33 3.64
CA VAL A 141 -19.79 -6.62 5.03
C VAL A 141 -20.22 -5.40 5.86
N PRO A 142 -20.93 -5.60 6.99
CA PRO A 142 -21.30 -4.50 7.87
C PRO A 142 -20.10 -3.65 8.27
N THR A 143 -20.28 -2.34 8.36
CA THR A 143 -19.21 -1.40 8.75
C THR A 143 -18.64 -1.75 10.12
N GLU A 144 -19.47 -2.24 11.04
CA GLU A 144 -19.07 -2.61 12.40
C GLU A 144 -17.99 -3.70 12.43
N THR A 145 -18.12 -4.73 11.57
CA THR A 145 -17.17 -5.83 11.55
C THR A 145 -15.83 -5.40 10.94
N ILE A 146 -15.86 -4.57 9.89
CA ILE A 146 -14.66 -3.98 9.27
C ILE A 146 -13.92 -3.11 10.29
N MET A 147 -14.64 -2.22 10.99
CA MET A 147 -14.05 -1.32 11.98
C MET A 147 -13.51 -2.07 13.19
N ALA A 148 -14.19 -3.13 13.64
CA ALA A 148 -13.72 -3.98 14.73
C ALA A 148 -12.43 -4.73 14.34
N GLU A 149 -12.35 -5.27 13.14
CA GLU A 149 -11.15 -5.94 12.62
C GLU A 149 -9.97 -4.97 12.51
N GLN A 150 -10.20 -3.78 11.92
CA GLN A 150 -9.17 -2.73 11.83
C GLN A 150 -8.68 -2.28 13.20
N ARG A 151 -9.59 -2.14 14.18
CA ARG A 151 -9.23 -1.78 15.55
C ARG A 151 -8.39 -2.87 16.23
N ARG A 152 -8.72 -4.15 16.02
CA ARG A 152 -7.93 -5.28 16.53
C ARG A 152 -6.53 -5.31 15.92
N ALA A 153 -6.43 -5.23 14.60
CA ALA A 153 -5.15 -5.19 13.89
C ALA A 153 -4.27 -4.01 14.34
N LYS A 154 -4.88 -2.83 14.56
CA LYS A 154 -4.17 -1.66 15.07
C LYS A 154 -3.70 -1.86 16.51
N ALA A 155 -4.53 -2.44 17.38
CA ALA A 155 -4.17 -2.70 18.78
C ALA A 155 -3.02 -3.72 18.89
N GLU A 156 -3.03 -4.78 18.07
CA GLU A 156 -1.94 -5.75 17.99
C GLU A 156 -0.64 -5.11 17.50
N PHE A 157 -0.72 -4.29 16.46
CA PHE A 157 0.43 -3.56 15.95
C PHE A 157 1.01 -2.60 17.00
N ASP A 158 0.16 -1.82 17.66
CA ASP A 158 0.56 -0.86 18.69
C ASP A 158 1.16 -1.57 19.91
N ALA A 159 0.60 -2.71 20.33
CA ALA A 159 1.15 -3.54 21.40
C ALA A 159 2.53 -4.12 21.03
N ALA A 160 2.69 -4.62 19.80
CA ALA A 160 3.97 -5.13 19.31
C ALA A 160 5.04 -4.03 19.20
N GLN A 161 4.65 -2.81 18.78
CA GLN A 161 5.57 -1.66 18.77
C GLN A 161 5.97 -1.27 20.19
N LYS A 162 5.02 -1.26 21.14
CA LYS A 162 5.29 -0.93 22.54
C LYS A 162 6.21 -1.96 23.20
N ALA A 163 5.99 -3.25 22.99
CA ALA A 163 6.87 -4.31 23.49
C ALA A 163 8.32 -4.14 22.98
N LYS A 164 8.49 -3.81 21.69
CA LYS A 164 9.81 -3.50 21.11
C LYS A 164 10.42 -2.21 21.66
N GLU A 165 9.62 -1.19 21.97
CA GLU A 165 10.10 0.04 22.58
C GLU A 165 10.53 -0.19 24.04
N ASP A 166 9.76 -0.97 24.80
CA ASP A 166 10.05 -1.35 26.18
C ASP A 166 11.29 -2.26 26.26
N GLU A 167 11.45 -3.22 25.34
CA GLU A 167 12.66 -4.04 25.20
C GLU A 167 13.89 -3.18 24.89
N LYS A 168 13.78 -2.25 23.94
CA LYS A 168 14.86 -1.30 23.62
C LYS A 168 15.18 -0.39 24.79
N LYS A 169 14.17 0.05 25.53
CA LYS A 169 14.35 0.91 26.71
C LYS A 169 15.02 0.14 27.85
N ALA A 170 14.62 -1.11 28.09
CA ALA A 170 15.27 -1.99 29.06
C ALA A 170 16.71 -2.31 28.67
N ALA A 171 16.98 -2.59 27.39
CA ALA A 171 18.34 -2.79 26.88
C ALA A 171 19.20 -1.53 26.98
N MET A 172 18.63 -0.34 26.71
CA MET A 172 19.30 0.95 26.93
C MET A 172 19.60 1.16 28.41
N GLU A 173 18.66 0.88 29.30
CA GLU A 173 18.84 1.03 30.75
C GLU A 173 19.86 0.04 31.32
N GLU A 174 19.91 -1.18 30.80
CA GLU A 174 20.92 -2.17 31.18
C GLU A 174 22.32 -1.77 30.70
N LYS A 175 22.46 -1.30 29.46
CA LYS A 175 23.71 -0.73 28.94
C LYS A 175 24.17 0.44 29.80
N ARG A 176 23.23 1.33 30.15
CA ARG A 176 23.45 2.49 30.99
C ARG A 176 23.89 2.10 32.41
N ARG A 177 23.30 1.06 33.00
CA ARG A 177 23.71 0.50 34.30
C ARG A 177 25.11 -0.12 34.25
N LYS A 178 25.46 -0.81 33.17
CA LYS A 178 26.81 -1.37 32.95
C LYS A 178 27.85 -0.25 32.78
N LEU A 179 27.50 0.80 32.03
CA LEU A 179 28.35 1.97 31.84
C LEU A 179 28.66 2.71 33.16
N TRP A 180 27.69 2.81 34.07
CA TRP A 180 27.88 3.42 35.40
C TRP A 180 28.54 2.52 36.45
N ALA A 181 28.77 1.24 36.16
CA ALA A 181 29.48 0.32 37.05
C ALA A 181 31.00 0.34 36.82
N ASP A 182 31.44 0.63 35.58
CA ASP A 182 32.84 0.87 35.23
C ASP A 182 33.14 2.36 35.42
N GLY A 183 33.70 2.74 36.57
CA GLY A 183 33.78 4.14 37.05
C GLY A 183 34.67 5.11 36.25
N GLU A 184 34.28 5.47 35.02
CA GLU A 184 34.80 6.62 34.27
C GLU A 184 33.75 7.76 34.25
N GLU A 185 33.75 8.57 35.33
CA GLU A 185 32.63 9.48 35.65
C GLU A 185 32.49 10.76 34.80
N GLU A 186 33.46 11.17 33.97
CA GLU A 186 33.36 12.48 33.28
C GLU A 186 33.04 12.42 31.77
N GLY A 187 33.39 11.34 31.05
CA GLY A 187 33.11 11.21 29.60
C GLY A 187 31.76 10.56 29.28
N ALA A 188 31.41 9.50 30.02
CA ALA A 188 30.23 8.67 29.79
C ALA A 188 28.89 9.39 29.99
N ALA A 189 28.83 10.35 30.93
CA ALA A 189 27.64 11.16 31.18
C ALA A 189 27.34 12.11 30.00
N ALA A 190 28.38 12.60 29.32
CA ALA A 190 28.24 13.46 28.14
C ALA A 190 27.74 12.66 26.92
N ASP A 191 28.23 11.44 26.72
CA ASP A 191 27.83 10.57 25.60
C ASP A 191 26.39 10.06 25.74
N LEU A 192 25.97 9.67 26.95
CA LEU A 192 24.57 9.31 27.23
C LEU A 192 23.61 10.49 27.05
N ALA A 193 24.02 11.69 27.49
CA ALA A 193 23.22 12.91 27.30
C ALA A 193 23.11 13.28 25.80
N ALA A 194 24.19 13.09 25.03
CA ALA A 194 24.19 13.31 23.58
C ALA A 194 23.28 12.28 22.85
N GLU A 195 23.34 11.00 23.24
CA GLU A 195 22.49 9.95 22.65
C GLU A 195 21.00 10.17 22.97
N GLU A 196 20.68 10.60 24.19
CA GLU A 196 19.31 10.94 24.59
C GLU A 196 18.77 12.20 23.87
N GLU A 197 19.63 13.18 23.60
CA GLU A 197 19.29 14.38 22.83
C GLU A 197 19.03 14.07 21.34
N GLU A 198 19.83 13.17 20.75
CA GLU A 198 19.66 12.63 19.40
C GLU A 198 18.36 11.82 19.27
N ILE A 199 18.04 10.95 20.24
CA ILE A 199 16.78 10.21 20.29
C ILE A 199 15.59 11.18 20.39
N ARG A 200 15.71 12.26 21.18
CA ARG A 200 14.68 13.29 21.32
C ARG A 200 14.46 14.07 20.01
N LYS A 201 15.54 14.41 19.29
CA LYS A 201 15.48 15.04 17.96
C LYS A 201 14.81 14.12 16.93
N LYS A 202 15.16 12.83 16.89
CA LYS A 202 14.52 11.82 16.03
C LYS A 202 13.03 11.63 16.33
N LYS A 203 12.63 11.58 17.61
CA LYS A 203 11.21 11.51 18.01
C LYS A 203 10.44 12.77 17.60
N LYS A 204 11.00 13.96 17.75
CA LYS A 204 10.39 15.22 17.26
C LYS A 204 10.22 15.23 15.73
N GLY A 205 11.22 14.78 14.98
CA GLY A 205 11.14 14.67 13.52
C GLY A 205 10.06 13.69 13.05
N LYS A 206 9.95 12.53 13.70
CA LYS A 206 8.93 11.51 13.39
C LYS A 206 7.51 12.01 13.72
N LYS A 207 7.35 12.77 14.81
CA LYS A 207 6.07 13.39 15.21
C LYS A 207 5.64 14.52 14.25
N LYS A 208 6.60 15.30 13.74
CA LYS A 208 6.36 16.31 12.69
C LYS A 208 5.90 15.66 11.39
N ARG A 209 6.61 14.63 10.90
CA ARG A 209 6.22 13.85 9.70
C ARG A 209 4.84 13.22 9.85
N LYS A 210 4.52 12.62 11.00
CA LYS A 210 3.20 12.05 11.26
C LYS A 210 2.09 13.12 11.30
N LYS A 211 2.39 14.33 11.78
CA LYS A 211 1.45 15.47 11.74
C LYS A 211 1.25 15.97 10.30
N ASP A 212 2.32 16.03 9.52
CA ASP A 212 2.27 16.42 8.11
C ASP A 212 1.52 15.36 7.26
N ASP A 213 1.73 14.07 7.56
CA ASP A 213 1.00 12.95 6.95
C ASP A 213 -0.49 12.95 7.34
N LEU A 214 -0.81 13.26 8.61
CA LEU A 214 -2.20 13.38 9.09
C LEU A 214 -2.90 14.63 8.54
N ALA A 215 -2.18 15.73 8.33
CA ALA A 215 -2.74 16.92 7.67
C ALA A 215 -3.02 16.68 6.17
N MET A 216 -2.40 15.67 5.55
CA MET A 216 -2.67 15.27 4.16
C MET A 216 -4.02 14.56 3.99
N TYR A 217 -4.48 13.86 5.03
CA TYR A 217 -5.78 13.19 5.10
C TYR A 217 -6.62 13.91 6.16
N GLY A 218 -7.35 14.95 5.74
CA GLY A 218 -8.06 15.90 6.60
C GLY A 218 -8.74 15.28 7.84
N GLU A 219 -8.75 16.05 8.93
CA GLU A 219 -9.28 15.66 10.24
C GLU A 219 -10.60 14.90 10.11
N ILE A 220 -10.62 13.66 10.60
CA ILE A 220 -11.86 12.93 10.84
C ILE A 220 -12.55 13.69 11.98
N VAL A 221 -13.56 14.48 11.62
CA VAL A 221 -14.47 15.12 12.57
C VAL A 221 -15.22 13.99 13.27
N GLU A 222 -14.76 13.59 14.46
CA GLU A 222 -15.58 12.85 15.41
C GLU A 222 -16.67 13.81 15.87
N GLU A 223 -17.79 13.82 15.14
CA GLU A 223 -19.02 14.44 15.56
C GLU A 223 -19.52 13.65 16.78
N SER A 224 -19.27 14.21 17.98
CA SER A 224 -19.78 13.71 19.23
C SER A 224 -21.31 13.75 19.21
N LEU A 225 -21.94 12.58 19.16
CA LEU A 225 -23.37 12.42 19.45
C LEU A 225 -23.63 12.76 20.93
N ALA A 226 -24.74 13.46 21.13
CA ALA A 226 -25.25 14.11 22.34
C ALA A 226 -25.15 13.32 23.65
#